data_AF-A0A0R2NNE5-F1
#
_entry.id   AF-A0A0R2NNE5-F1
#
_cell.length_a   1.000
_cell.length_b   1.000
_cell.length_c   1.000
_cell.angle_alpha   90.00
_cell.angle_beta   90.00
_cell.angle_gamma   90.00
#
_symmetry.space_group_name_H-M   'P 1'
#
loop_
_entity.id
_entity.type
_entity.pdbx_description
1 polymer ?
#
loop_
_entity_poly.entity_id
_entity_poly.type
_entity_poly.pdbx_seq_one_letter_code
_entity_poly.pdbx_strand_id
1 'polypeptide(L)'
;MTSAWNWIGIIAWIIVLALLVWVFHNIRVRRIKMIVERKHTFEWRSLFITIGELVVSFGLVIGMGYVTFTNRADLSNKQDVEVTYSYEPLVLQVGSKRSYYVAVDRGTTNKPVHIYNYWVKGAKYTVSSNKATVVSSLKQVKVADAGIPWSQTALKKQDWQHERAYAVKLTATYKPNFWNGLGVHVGHQAMTRWLLRVPAQSFINTTDITN
;
A
#
# COMPACT_ATOMS: atom_id res chain seq x y z
N MET A 1 -17.42 -6.75 3.15
CA MET A 1 -18.43 -5.89 3.81
C MET A 1 -17.79 -4.51 3.98
N THR A 2 -18.35 -3.48 3.37
CA THR A 2 -17.83 -2.10 3.43
C THR A 2 -17.91 -1.62 4.88
N SER A 3 -16.77 -1.29 5.49
CA SER A 3 -16.72 -0.76 6.86
C SER A 3 -17.55 0.53 6.95
N ALA A 4 -18.28 0.71 8.06
CA ALA A 4 -19.05 1.93 8.33
C ALA A 4 -18.21 3.20 8.20
N TRP A 5 -16.90 3.10 8.43
CA TRP A 5 -15.94 4.21 8.31
C TRP A 5 -15.71 4.68 6.88
N ASN A 6 -15.84 3.81 5.88
CA ASN A 6 -15.67 4.20 4.47
C ASN A 6 -16.82 5.07 3.96
N TRP A 7 -17.98 5.05 4.63
CA TRP A 7 -19.07 5.97 4.31
C TRP A 7 -18.71 7.43 4.54
N ILE A 8 -17.78 7.73 5.44
CA ILE A 8 -17.31 9.11 5.68
C ILE A 8 -16.69 9.67 4.40
N GLY A 9 -15.77 8.93 3.77
CA GLY A 9 -15.17 9.33 2.51
C GLY A 9 -16.18 9.42 1.37
N ILE A 10 -17.09 8.46 1.28
CA ILE A 10 -18.14 8.44 0.24
C ILE A 10 -19.06 9.66 0.36
N ILE A 11 -19.55 9.95 1.57
CA ILE A 11 -20.42 11.11 1.83
C ILE A 11 -19.67 12.42 1.56
N ALA A 12 -18.41 12.52 1.99
CA ALA A 12 -17.58 13.68 1.71
C ALA A 12 -17.42 13.92 0.20
N TRP A 13 -17.18 12.86 -0.60
CA TRP A 13 -17.14 12.95 -2.06
C TRP A 13 -18.48 13.39 -2.66
N ILE A 14 -19.61 12.87 -2.16
CA ILE A 14 -20.95 13.29 -2.63
C ILE A 14 -21.16 14.79 -2.38
N ILE A 15 -20.77 15.30 -1.21
CA ILE A 15 -20.88 16.74 -0.87
C ILE A 15 -20.01 17.57 -1.83
N VAL A 16 -18.75 17.17 -2.05
CA VAL A 16 -17.84 17.89 -2.94
C VAL A 16 -18.35 17.91 -4.39
N LEU A 17 -18.89 16.79 -4.88
CA LEU A 17 -19.47 16.72 -6.22
C LEU A 17 -20.76 17.55 -6.33
N ALA A 18 -21.63 17.53 -5.31
CA ALA A 18 -22.82 18.35 -5.28
C ALA A 18 -22.49 19.85 -5.29
N LEU A 19 -21.47 20.27 -4.52
CA LEU A 19 -20.96 21.64 -4.52
C LEU A 19 -20.40 22.04 -5.89
N LEU A 20 -19.65 21.16 -6.54
CA LEU A 20 -19.11 21.41 -7.88
C LEU A 20 -20.23 21.63 -8.90
N VAL A 21 -21.26 20.77 -8.91
CA VAL A 21 -22.43 20.93 -9.78
C VAL A 21 -23.18 22.23 -9.46
N TRP A 22 -23.35 22.54 -8.17
CA TRP A 22 -23.98 23.77 -7.72
C TRP A 22 -23.22 25.01 -8.19
N VAL A 23 -21.89 25.00 -8.15
CA VAL A 23 -21.06 26.12 -8.67
C VAL A 23 -21.28 26.30 -10.17
N PHE A 24 -21.25 25.24 -10.98
CA PHE A 24 -21.54 25.36 -12.41
C PHE A 24 -22.95 25.90 -12.68
N HIS A 25 -23.94 25.44 -11.92
CA HIS A 25 -25.30 25.95 -12.01
C HIS A 25 -25.38 27.43 -11.64
N ASN A 26 -24.75 27.84 -10.53
CA ASN A 26 -24.76 29.21 -10.04
C ASN A 26 -24.08 30.18 -11.02
N ILE A 27 -22.95 29.78 -11.60
CA ILE A 27 -22.26 30.54 -12.66
C ILE A 27 -23.19 30.73 -13.85
N ARG A 28 -23.92 29.68 -14.28
CA ARG A 28 -24.85 29.74 -15.40
C ARG A 28 -26.01 30.69 -15.12
N VAL A 29 -26.67 30.55 -13.97
CA VAL A 29 -27.81 31.41 -13.58
C VAL A 29 -27.37 32.88 -13.52
N ARG A 30 -26.19 33.17 -12.95
CA ARG A 30 -25.65 34.52 -12.85
C ARG A 30 -25.33 35.13 -14.21
N ARG A 31 -24.75 34.36 -15.13
CA ARG A 31 -24.50 34.80 -16.52
C ARG A 31 -25.80 35.11 -17.27
N ILE A 32 -26.82 34.25 -17.17
CA ILE A 32 -28.12 34.48 -17.82
C ILE A 32 -28.77 35.76 -17.28
N LYS A 33 -28.78 35.94 -15.95
CA LYS A 33 -29.36 37.13 -15.31
C LYS A 33 -28.67 38.42 -15.72
N MET A 34 -27.34 38.39 -15.84
CA MET A 34 -26.55 39.55 -16.30
C MET A 34 -26.90 39.97 -17.74
N ILE A 35 -27.04 39.00 -18.65
CA ILE A 35 -27.36 39.26 -20.06
C ILE A 35 -28.80 39.75 -20.22
N VAL A 36 -29.76 39.10 -19.56
CA VAL A 36 -31.20 39.32 -19.79
C VAL A 36 -31.74 40.52 -19.00
N GLU A 37 -31.47 40.60 -17.69
CA GLU A 37 -32.05 41.66 -16.85
C GLU A 37 -31.22 42.93 -16.86
N ARG A 38 -29.89 42.80 -16.83
CA ARG A 38 -28.98 43.94 -16.67
C ARG A 38 -28.43 44.48 -17.99
N LYS A 39 -28.62 43.76 -19.11
CA LYS A 39 -28.08 44.08 -20.46
C LYS A 39 -26.57 44.39 -20.46
N HIS A 40 -25.85 43.94 -19.45
CA HIS A 40 -24.40 44.08 -19.35
C HIS A 40 -23.75 42.78 -19.83
N THR A 41 -22.69 42.91 -20.62
CA THR A 41 -21.90 41.77 -21.08
C THR A 41 -20.84 41.35 -20.06
N PHE A 42 -20.46 42.24 -19.13
CA PHE A 42 -19.37 42.02 -18.18
C PHE A 42 -19.54 42.81 -16.88
N GLU A 43 -19.30 42.16 -15.74
CA GLU A 43 -19.35 42.77 -14.41
C GLU A 43 -18.22 42.20 -13.53
N TRP A 44 -17.30 43.05 -13.08
CA TRP A 44 -16.13 42.66 -12.28
C TRP A 44 -16.48 41.89 -11.01
N ARG A 45 -17.54 42.31 -10.31
CA ARG A 45 -18.03 41.62 -9.10
C ARG A 45 -18.44 40.18 -9.39
N SER A 46 -19.11 39.94 -10.52
CA SER A 46 -19.49 38.59 -10.94
C SER A 46 -18.28 37.74 -11.28
N LEU A 47 -17.26 38.32 -11.90
CA LEU A 47 -16.02 37.63 -12.26
C LEU A 47 -15.25 37.17 -11.02
N PHE A 48 -15.04 38.04 -10.02
CA PHE A 48 -14.32 37.66 -8.80
C PHE A 48 -15.06 36.58 -8.00
N ILE A 49 -16.40 36.63 -7.97
CA ILE A 49 -17.18 35.58 -7.30
C ILE A 49 -17.05 34.25 -8.04
N THR A 50 -17.11 34.26 -9.38
CA THR A 50 -16.90 33.04 -10.18
C THR A 50 -15.49 32.45 -9.97
N ILE A 51 -14.46 33.29 -9.94
CA ILE A 51 -13.09 32.83 -9.65
C ILE A 51 -13.01 32.20 -8.26
N GLY A 52 -13.58 32.85 -7.24
CA GLY A 52 -13.61 32.32 -5.87
C GLY A 52 -14.32 30.98 -5.77
N GLU A 53 -15.52 30.86 -6.35
CA GLU A 53 -16.30 29.62 -6.37
C GLU A 53 -15.55 28.46 -7.06
N LEU A 54 -14.84 28.78 -8.15
CA LEU A 54 -14.08 27.82 -8.93
C LEU A 54 -12.82 27.37 -8.18
N VAL A 55 -12.05 28.31 -7.61
CA VAL A 55 -10.86 28.00 -6.80
C VAL A 55 -11.23 27.14 -5.59
N VAL A 56 -12.31 27.45 -4.88
CA VAL A 56 -12.77 26.66 -3.72
C VAL A 56 -13.19 25.26 -4.16
N SER A 57 -13.97 25.14 -5.23
CA SER A 57 -14.46 23.83 -5.70
C SER A 57 -13.33 22.93 -6.20
N PHE A 58 -12.44 23.46 -7.05
CA PHE A 58 -11.28 22.69 -7.50
C PHE A 58 -10.32 22.38 -6.36
N GLY A 59 -10.13 23.30 -5.41
CA GLY A 59 -9.34 23.06 -4.21
C GLY A 59 -9.87 21.89 -3.38
N LEU A 60 -11.19 21.82 -3.18
CA LEU A 60 -11.83 20.70 -2.47
C LEU A 60 -11.70 19.38 -3.23
N VAL A 61 -11.88 19.37 -4.55
CA VAL A 61 -11.71 18.16 -5.37
C VAL A 61 -10.28 17.66 -5.33
N ILE A 62 -9.29 18.56 -5.51
CA ILE A 62 -7.87 18.22 -5.46
C ILE A 62 -7.48 17.76 -4.07
N GLY A 63 -7.95 18.44 -3.02
CA GLY A 63 -7.71 18.06 -1.62
C GLY A 63 -8.28 16.67 -1.28
N MET A 64 -9.53 16.40 -1.67
CA MET A 64 -10.14 15.08 -1.47
C MET A 64 -9.44 14.00 -2.30
N GLY A 65 -9.04 14.32 -3.54
CA GLY A 65 -8.23 13.42 -4.36
C GLY A 65 -6.91 13.10 -3.68
N TYR A 66 -6.22 14.10 -3.13
CA TYR A 66 -4.96 13.91 -2.42
C TYR A 66 -5.13 13.02 -1.18
N VAL A 67 -6.16 13.24 -0.37
CA VAL A 67 -6.44 12.40 0.82
C VAL A 67 -6.82 10.98 0.42
N THR A 68 -7.56 10.81 -0.68
CA THR A 68 -8.02 9.48 -1.12
C THR A 68 -6.91 8.67 -1.80
N PHE A 69 -6.04 9.30 -2.59
CA PHE A 69 -5.06 8.55 -3.40
C PHE A 69 -3.62 8.61 -2.86
N THR A 70 -3.27 9.63 -2.07
CA THR A 70 -1.89 9.85 -1.64
C THR A 70 -1.62 9.45 -0.19
N ASN A 71 -2.64 9.35 0.68
CA ASN A 71 -2.46 8.87 2.06
C ASN A 71 -2.15 7.36 2.09
N ARG A 72 -0.86 7.05 1.92
CA ARG A 72 -0.32 5.73 2.25
C ARG A 72 -0.05 5.71 3.75
N ALA A 73 -0.58 4.71 4.45
CA ALA A 73 -0.36 4.62 5.89
C ALA A 73 1.11 4.36 6.21
N ASP A 74 1.58 5.05 7.26
CA ASP A 74 2.86 4.74 7.88
C ASP A 74 2.72 3.44 8.70
N LEU A 75 3.54 2.43 8.37
CA LEU A 75 3.57 1.16 9.09
C LEU A 75 4.09 1.29 10.52
N SER A 76 4.79 2.38 10.83
CA SER A 76 5.25 2.71 12.18
C SER A 76 4.09 3.18 13.06
N ASN A 77 3.06 3.80 12.47
CA ASN A 77 1.92 4.31 13.22
C ASN A 77 0.86 3.22 13.45
N LYS A 78 0.89 2.62 14.65
CA LYS A 78 -0.07 1.59 15.08
C LYS A 78 -1.53 2.08 15.16
N GLN A 79 -1.77 3.38 15.08
CA GLN A 79 -3.12 3.96 15.06
C GLN A 79 -3.77 3.85 13.67
N ASP A 80 -2.97 3.77 12.61
CA ASP A 80 -3.48 3.75 11.23
C ASP A 80 -3.61 2.33 10.68
N VAL A 81 -2.80 1.40 11.19
CA VAL A 81 -2.67 0.06 10.63
C VAL A 81 -2.73 -1.01 11.72
N GLU A 82 -3.42 -2.11 11.41
CA GLU A 82 -3.33 -3.37 12.12
C GLU A 82 -2.35 -4.28 11.39
N VAL A 83 -1.35 -4.79 12.11
CA VAL A 83 -0.30 -5.63 11.54
C VAL A 83 -0.46 -7.06 12.06
N THR A 84 -0.68 -7.99 11.13
CA THR A 84 -0.77 -9.42 11.42
C THR A 84 0.45 -10.15 10.87
N TYR A 85 0.95 -11.11 11.64
CA TYR A 85 2.07 -11.96 11.28
C TYR A 85 1.61 -13.41 11.11
N SER A 86 1.99 -14.03 10.00
CA SER A 86 1.83 -15.47 9.78
C SER A 86 3.20 -16.09 9.62
N TYR A 87 3.46 -17.15 10.39
CA TYR A 87 4.73 -17.87 10.41
C TYR A 87 4.51 -19.27 9.84
N GLU A 88 5.33 -19.67 8.89
CA GLU A 88 5.22 -20.98 8.27
C GLU A 88 6.61 -21.61 8.09
N PRO A 89 6.82 -22.88 8.48
CA PRO A 89 8.11 -23.54 8.32
C PRO A 89 8.42 -23.79 6.84
N LEU A 90 9.67 -23.57 6.45
CA LEU A 90 10.13 -23.83 5.10
C LEU A 90 10.41 -25.32 4.92
N VAL A 91 10.07 -25.84 3.75
CA VAL A 91 10.36 -27.22 3.37
C VAL A 91 11.66 -27.27 2.57
N LEU A 92 12.61 -28.09 3.04
CA LEU A 92 13.87 -28.33 2.34
C LEU A 92 13.60 -29.01 1.00
N GLN A 93 14.15 -28.44 -0.07
CA GLN A 93 14.14 -29.04 -1.40
C GLN A 93 15.50 -29.66 -1.70
N VAL A 94 15.50 -30.83 -2.33
CA VAL A 94 16.71 -31.49 -2.82
C VAL A 94 16.96 -31.02 -4.25
N GLY A 95 17.97 -30.18 -4.44
CA GLY A 95 18.44 -29.77 -5.77
C GLY A 95 19.43 -30.76 -6.37
N SER A 96 19.73 -30.59 -7.65
CA SER A 96 20.70 -31.44 -8.37
C SER A 96 22.12 -31.40 -7.80
N LYS A 97 22.54 -30.26 -7.22
CA LYS A 97 23.88 -30.08 -6.63
C LYS A 97 23.88 -29.97 -5.09
N ARG A 98 22.82 -29.43 -4.51
CA ARG A 98 22.70 -29.14 -3.07
C ARG A 98 21.25 -29.01 -2.67
N SER A 99 20.95 -29.28 -1.41
CA SER A 99 19.65 -29.00 -0.81
C SER A 99 19.51 -27.51 -0.48
N TYR A 100 18.32 -26.96 -0.67
CA TYR A 100 18.03 -25.53 -0.49
C TYR A 100 16.62 -25.31 0.05
N TYR A 101 16.41 -24.19 0.75
CA TYR A 101 15.09 -23.77 1.22
C TYR A 101 14.45 -22.74 0.30
N VAL A 102 15.28 -21.91 -0.34
CA VAL A 102 14.85 -20.84 -1.24
C VAL A 102 15.65 -20.91 -2.52
N ALA A 103 14.97 -20.91 -3.66
CA ALA A 103 15.58 -20.72 -4.97
C ALA A 103 15.39 -19.27 -5.44
N VAL A 104 16.43 -18.68 -6.01
CA VAL A 104 16.44 -17.31 -6.51
C VAL A 104 16.60 -17.34 -8.02
N ASP A 105 15.55 -16.95 -8.72
CA ASP A 105 15.59 -16.72 -10.15
C ASP A 105 15.79 -15.22 -10.42
N ARG A 106 16.46 -14.86 -11.51
CA ARG A 106 16.45 -13.47 -12.00
C ARG A 106 15.24 -13.26 -12.90
N GLY A 107 14.57 -12.11 -12.73
CA GLY A 107 13.58 -11.63 -13.66
C GLY A 107 14.20 -11.28 -15.03
N THR A 108 13.35 -10.80 -15.94
CA THR A 108 13.75 -10.42 -17.31
C THR A 108 14.84 -9.35 -17.35
N THR A 109 15.66 -9.33 -18.41
CA THR A 109 16.77 -8.37 -18.64
C THR A 109 16.39 -6.90 -18.42
N ASN A 110 15.16 -6.51 -18.73
CA ASN A 110 14.68 -5.13 -18.60
C ASN A 110 14.23 -4.75 -17.18
N LYS A 111 14.09 -5.71 -16.25
CA LYS A 111 13.71 -5.49 -14.85
C LYS A 111 14.43 -6.52 -13.97
N PRO A 112 15.66 -6.22 -13.48
CA PRO A 112 16.45 -7.15 -12.68
C PRO A 112 15.87 -7.25 -11.27
N VAL A 113 14.75 -7.97 -11.15
CA VAL A 113 14.07 -8.26 -9.89
C VAL A 113 14.36 -9.72 -9.55
N HIS A 114 14.75 -10.00 -8.32
CA HIS A 114 14.90 -11.38 -7.88
C HIS A 114 13.54 -11.99 -7.58
N ILE A 115 13.33 -13.21 -8.04
CA ILE A 115 12.13 -14.00 -7.78
C ILE A 115 12.55 -15.10 -6.81
N TYR A 116 12.00 -15.06 -5.60
CA TYR A 116 12.23 -16.06 -4.58
C TYR A 116 11.15 -17.13 -4.64
N ASN A 117 11.56 -18.36 -4.90
CA ASN A 117 10.71 -19.53 -4.82
C ASN A 117 10.99 -20.26 -3.51
N TYR A 118 9.95 -20.61 -2.78
CA TYR A 118 10.05 -21.30 -1.51
C TYR A 118 8.86 -22.26 -1.35
N TRP A 119 9.00 -23.25 -0.47
CA TRP A 119 7.99 -24.29 -0.28
C TRP A 119 7.50 -24.31 1.14
N VAL A 120 6.19 -24.34 1.30
CA VAL A 120 5.50 -24.39 2.59
C VAL A 120 4.29 -25.29 2.42
N LYS A 121 3.99 -26.13 3.43
CA LYS A 121 2.79 -27.01 3.43
C LYS A 121 2.63 -27.83 2.14
N GLY A 122 3.74 -28.26 1.55
CA GLY A 122 3.76 -29.07 0.32
C GLY A 122 3.50 -28.30 -0.99
N ALA A 123 3.32 -26.97 -0.95
CA ALA A 123 3.10 -26.14 -2.14
C ALA A 123 4.28 -25.19 -2.41
N LYS A 124 4.51 -24.91 -3.70
CA LYS A 124 5.48 -23.91 -4.15
C LYS A 124 4.83 -22.52 -4.09
N TYR A 125 5.53 -21.57 -3.49
CA TYR A 125 5.19 -20.16 -3.46
C TYR A 125 6.30 -19.34 -4.10
N THR A 126 5.91 -18.23 -4.72
CA THR A 126 6.81 -17.35 -5.45
C THR A 126 6.58 -15.91 -5.02
N VAL A 127 7.64 -15.20 -4.66
CA VAL A 127 7.58 -13.80 -4.22
C VAL A 127 8.73 -13.00 -4.81
N SER A 128 8.45 -11.77 -5.21
CA SER A 128 9.46 -10.84 -5.74
C SER A 128 10.26 -10.19 -4.61
N SER A 129 11.54 -9.89 -4.84
CA SER A 129 12.41 -9.14 -3.93
C SER A 129 11.91 -7.73 -3.59
N ASN A 130 11.00 -7.16 -4.39
CA ASN A 130 10.36 -5.89 -4.06
C ASN A 130 9.42 -6.01 -2.84
N LYS A 131 8.95 -7.22 -2.55
CA LYS A 131 8.03 -7.50 -1.44
C LYS A 131 8.61 -8.48 -0.43
N ALA A 132 9.81 -9.02 -0.65
CA ALA A 132 10.38 -10.05 0.17
C ALA A 132 11.87 -9.82 0.42
N THR A 133 12.31 -10.25 1.60
CA THR A 133 13.73 -10.26 1.97
C THR A 133 14.11 -11.67 2.41
N VAL A 134 15.23 -12.19 1.90
CA VAL A 134 15.83 -13.44 2.37
C VAL A 134 16.97 -13.11 3.31
N VAL A 135 16.98 -13.70 4.52
CA VAL A 135 18.00 -13.45 5.54
C VAL A 135 18.57 -14.73 6.12
N SER A 136 19.88 -14.76 6.28
CA SER A 136 20.63 -15.81 6.98
C SER A 136 20.92 -15.44 8.44
N SER A 137 20.67 -14.19 8.83
CA SER A 137 20.83 -13.70 10.21
C SER A 137 19.78 -12.64 10.56
N LEU A 138 19.25 -12.70 11.79
CA LEU A 138 18.31 -11.68 12.30
C LEU A 138 18.91 -10.26 12.33
N LYS A 139 20.24 -10.12 12.34
CA LYS A 139 20.90 -8.82 12.21
C LYS A 139 20.63 -8.17 10.85
N GLN A 140 20.53 -8.97 9.78
CA GLN A 140 20.26 -8.48 8.42
C GLN A 140 18.84 -7.93 8.30
N VAL A 141 17.88 -8.45 9.09
CA VAL A 141 16.48 -7.98 9.10
C VAL A 141 16.40 -6.49 9.43
N LYS A 142 17.20 -6.03 10.40
CA LYS A 142 17.21 -4.62 10.83
C LYS A 142 17.68 -3.67 9.72
N VAL A 143 18.51 -4.16 8.81
CA VAL A 143 19.11 -3.37 7.73
C VAL A 143 18.26 -3.45 6.46
N ALA A 144 17.89 -4.67 6.05
CA ALA A 144 17.20 -4.92 4.80
C ALA A 144 15.71 -4.56 4.83
N ASP A 145 15.08 -4.59 6.02
CA ASP A 145 13.68 -4.22 6.22
C ASP A 145 13.55 -3.07 7.24
N ALA A 146 14.42 -2.06 7.11
CA ALA A 146 14.33 -0.84 7.90
C ALA A 146 12.94 -0.18 7.75
N GLY A 147 12.31 0.20 8.86
CA GLY A 147 10.95 0.77 8.89
C GLY A 147 9.82 -0.26 8.95
N ILE A 148 10.12 -1.57 8.84
CA ILE A 148 9.11 -2.62 9.01
C ILE A 148 9.09 -3.08 10.47
N PRO A 149 7.92 -3.12 11.14
CA PRO A 149 7.82 -3.34 12.59
C PRO A 149 8.01 -4.81 13.02
N TRP A 150 9.00 -5.53 12.48
CA TRP A 150 9.28 -6.92 12.82
C TRP A 150 9.52 -7.15 14.32
N SER A 151 8.72 -8.02 14.93
CA SER A 151 8.91 -8.41 16.34
C SER A 151 10.14 -9.31 16.49
N GLN A 152 11.25 -8.74 16.99
CA GLN A 152 12.51 -9.47 17.20
C GLN A 152 12.35 -10.64 18.18
N THR A 153 11.52 -10.48 19.21
CA THR A 153 11.23 -11.53 20.18
C THR A 153 10.48 -12.70 19.53
N ALA A 154 9.50 -12.40 18.66
CA ALA A 154 8.79 -13.44 17.92
C ALA A 154 9.71 -14.15 16.93
N LEU A 155 10.54 -13.42 16.17
CA LEU A 155 11.51 -14.01 15.25
C LEU A 155 12.51 -14.93 15.97
N LYS A 156 13.01 -14.53 17.15
CA LYS A 156 13.89 -15.39 17.97
C LYS A 156 13.20 -16.67 18.42
N LYS A 157 11.91 -16.60 18.79
CA LYS A 157 11.12 -17.79 19.14
C LYS A 157 10.99 -18.73 17.93
N GLN A 158 10.74 -18.20 16.74
CA GLN A 158 10.64 -18.98 15.51
C GLN A 158 11.98 -19.57 15.08
N ASP A 159 13.09 -18.86 15.27
CA ASP A 159 14.45 -19.40 15.05
C ASP A 159 14.71 -20.67 15.88
N TRP A 160 14.14 -20.74 17.10
CA TRP A 160 14.23 -21.95 17.95
C TRP A 160 13.25 -23.04 17.53
N GLN A 161 12.00 -22.70 17.19
CA GLN A 161 10.95 -23.69 16.85
C GLN A 161 11.15 -24.36 15.48
N HIS A 162 11.76 -23.67 14.52
CA HIS A 162 11.84 -24.12 13.14
C HIS A 162 13.27 -24.17 12.60
N GLU A 163 14.27 -24.34 13.49
CA GLU A 163 15.68 -24.47 13.13
C GLU A 163 16.19 -23.37 12.17
N ARG A 164 15.66 -22.15 12.32
CA ARG A 164 15.98 -20.99 11.46
C ARG A 164 15.59 -21.18 9.98
N ALA A 165 14.59 -22.00 9.68
CA ALA A 165 14.04 -22.23 8.35
C ALA A 165 12.52 -21.96 8.33
N TYR A 166 12.12 -20.71 8.13
CA TYR A 166 10.70 -20.32 8.11
C TYR A 166 10.47 -19.07 7.23
N ALA A 167 9.25 -18.96 6.72
CA ALA A 167 8.73 -17.78 6.06
C ALA A 167 7.83 -17.01 7.04
N VAL A 168 7.92 -15.69 7.02
CA VAL A 168 7.01 -14.79 7.74
C VAL A 168 6.29 -13.92 6.73
N LYS A 169 4.97 -13.91 6.78
CA LYS A 169 4.15 -12.96 6.03
C LYS A 169 3.61 -11.90 6.99
N LEU A 170 4.02 -10.66 6.78
CA LEU A 170 3.44 -9.48 7.41
C LEU A 170 2.33 -8.96 6.50
N THR A 171 1.13 -8.84 7.05
CA THR A 171 0.00 -8.17 6.38
C THR A 171 -0.43 -6.98 7.22
N ALA A 172 -0.37 -5.81 6.61
CA ALA A 172 -0.78 -4.54 7.19
C ALA A 172 -2.14 -4.14 6.61
N THR A 173 -3.14 -3.95 7.47
CA THR A 173 -4.52 -3.60 7.09
C THR A 173 -4.91 -2.27 7.71
N TYR A 174 -5.55 -1.39 6.94
CA TYR A 174 -6.00 -0.09 7.45
C TYR A 174 -7.08 -0.24 8.53
N LYS A 175 -6.85 0.39 9.68
CA LYS A 175 -7.79 0.41 10.81
C LYS A 175 -8.97 1.35 10.57
N PRO A 176 -10.10 1.10 11.25
CA PRO A 176 -11.21 2.04 11.31
C PRO A 176 -10.81 3.30 12.07
N ASN A 177 -10.48 4.38 11.35
CA ASN A 177 -10.31 5.71 11.90
C ASN A 177 -10.82 6.76 10.90
N PHE A 178 -10.99 8.01 11.35
CA PHE A 178 -11.57 9.08 10.53
C PHE A 178 -10.78 9.32 9.24
N TRP A 179 -9.45 9.39 9.31
CA TRP A 179 -8.59 9.69 8.16
C TRP A 179 -8.55 8.56 7.12
N ASN A 180 -8.45 7.32 7.57
CA ASN A 180 -8.54 6.14 6.71
C ASN A 180 -9.94 6.01 6.10
N GLY A 181 -10.99 6.36 6.84
CA GLY A 181 -12.38 6.36 6.37
C GLY A 181 -12.65 7.46 5.33
N LEU A 182 -12.09 8.65 5.54
CA LEU A 182 -12.15 9.77 4.61
C LEU A 182 -11.49 9.41 3.27
N GLY A 183 -10.38 8.66 3.30
CA GLY A 183 -9.72 8.11 2.11
C GLY A 183 -10.30 6.79 1.60
N VAL A 184 -11.36 6.24 2.20
CA VAL A 184 -12.01 4.98 1.78
C VAL A 184 -11.07 3.75 1.87
N HIS A 185 -10.05 3.82 2.73
CA HIS A 185 -9.03 2.78 2.85
C HIS A 185 -9.35 1.71 3.89
N VAL A 186 -10.32 1.91 4.78
CA VAL A 186 -10.56 1.01 5.92
C VAL A 186 -10.84 -0.43 5.45
N GLY A 187 -10.12 -1.38 6.03
CA GLY A 187 -10.21 -2.80 5.70
C GLY A 187 -9.43 -3.22 4.46
N HIS A 188 -8.84 -2.29 3.70
CA HIS A 188 -7.93 -2.63 2.60
C HIS A 188 -6.53 -2.98 3.14
N GLN A 189 -5.81 -3.80 2.38
CA GLN A 189 -4.42 -4.10 2.67
C GLN A 189 -3.54 -2.90 2.30
N ALA A 190 -2.91 -2.29 3.31
CA ALA A 190 -1.94 -1.22 3.13
C ALA A 190 -0.64 -1.76 2.53
N MET A 191 -0.17 -2.89 3.04
CA MET A 191 1.08 -3.51 2.60
C MET A 191 1.13 -5.00 2.93
N THR A 192 1.89 -5.75 2.14
CA THR A 192 2.32 -7.10 2.48
C THR A 192 3.81 -7.23 2.27
N ARG A 193 4.53 -7.78 3.25
CA ARG A 193 5.96 -8.07 3.17
C ARG A 193 6.23 -9.50 3.60
N TRP A 194 7.15 -10.16 2.92
CA TRP A 194 7.63 -11.49 3.28
C TRP A 194 9.05 -11.41 3.81
N LEU A 195 9.33 -12.19 4.84
CA LEU A 195 10.68 -12.41 5.35
C LEU A 195 10.96 -13.91 5.29
N LEU A 196 11.96 -14.31 4.52
CA LEU A 196 12.38 -15.69 4.38
C LEU A 196 13.65 -15.90 5.21
N ARG A 197 13.51 -16.59 6.33
CA ARG A 197 14.62 -16.96 7.20
C ARG A 197 15.20 -18.29 6.72
N VAL A 198 16.47 -18.30 6.37
CA VAL A 198 17.22 -19.51 5.99
C VAL A 198 18.40 -19.76 6.94
N PRO A 199 18.77 -21.01 7.28
CA PRO A 199 19.78 -21.26 8.30
C PRO A 199 21.16 -20.69 7.96
N ALA A 200 21.53 -20.75 6.68
CA ALA A 200 22.79 -20.23 6.15
C ALA A 200 22.63 -19.82 4.68
N GLN A 201 23.54 -18.97 4.19
CA GLN A 201 23.55 -18.51 2.80
C GLN A 201 23.69 -19.67 1.79
N SER A 202 24.32 -20.77 2.19
CA SER A 202 24.51 -21.97 1.35
C SER A 202 23.21 -22.67 0.96
N PHE A 203 22.14 -22.48 1.74
CA PHE A 203 20.80 -23.02 1.49
C PHE A 203 19.95 -22.14 0.56
N ILE A 204 20.55 -21.10 -0.02
CA ILE A 204 19.95 -20.28 -1.07
C ILE A 204 20.50 -20.78 -2.40
N ASN A 205 19.63 -21.30 -3.25
CA ASN A 205 20.01 -21.72 -4.58
C ASN A 205 19.83 -20.57 -5.56
N THR A 206 20.92 -19.91 -5.93
CA THR A 206 20.93 -18.95 -7.03
C THR A 206 21.11 -19.71 -8.34
N THR A 207 20.15 -19.63 -9.25
CA THR A 207 20.43 -19.98 -10.65
C THR A 207 21.25 -18.83 -11.22
N ASP A 208 22.57 -18.95 -11.18
CA ASP A 208 23.40 -18.09 -12.02
C ASP A 208 23.08 -18.45 -13.47
N ILE A 209 22.77 -17.41 -14.25
CA ILE A 209 22.69 -17.53 -15.71
C ILE A 209 24.10 -17.93 -16.11
N THR A 210 24.28 -19.20 -16.41
CA THR A 210 25.41 -19.67 -17.20
C THR A 210 25.14 -19.07 -18.57
N ASN A 211 25.80 -17.95 -18.86
CA ASN A 211 25.99 -17.51 -20.23
C ASN A 211 26.84 -18.55 -20.95
#